data_AF-A0A2N2RL56-F1
#
_entry.id   AF-A0A2N2RL56-F1
#
_cell.length_a   1.000
_cell.length_b   1.000
_cell.length_c   1.000
_cell.angle_alpha   90.00
_cell.angle_beta   90.00
_cell.angle_gamma   90.00
#
_symmetry.space_group_name_H-M   'P 1'
#
loop_
_entity.id
_entity.type
_entity.pdbx_description
1 polymer ?
#
loop_
_entity_poly.entity_id
_entity_poly.type
_entity_poly.pdbx_seq_one_letter_code
_entity_poly.pdbx_strand_id
1 'polypeptide(L)'
;MVRGEVLVRLASAWKEAFPRTTLPAGLRKADIYEEFKRARSTVNPGVPHIAADAKFLRFIVRRMRDRLKSTAPVRVAIALVSGQMEIRVGGEVMYCPASGKWFGLASVDLADLMAIIPRRFNYRSATIEFDDGSLKIEGTAVAAHWIECAA
;
A
#
# COMPACT_ATOMS: atom_id res chain seq x y z
N MET A 1 21.95 5.51 7.49
CA MET A 1 21.63 4.58 8.59
C MET A 1 21.57 5.37 9.88
N VAL A 2 20.40 5.46 10.52
CA VAL A 2 20.21 6.34 11.68
C VAL A 2 20.66 5.61 12.94
N ARG A 3 21.37 6.27 13.86
CA ARG A 3 21.97 5.68 15.08
C ARG A 3 21.02 4.79 15.90
N GLY A 4 19.72 5.09 15.91
CA GLY A 4 18.69 4.29 16.57
C GLY A 4 18.42 2.92 15.93
N GLU A 5 18.58 2.78 14.62
CA GLU A 5 18.38 1.49 13.92
C GLU A 5 19.45 0.46 14.28
N VAL A 6 20.69 0.93 14.48
CA VAL A 6 21.81 0.10 14.94
C VAL A 6 21.54 -0.41 16.35
N LEU A 7 21.04 0.46 17.24
CA LEU A 7 20.70 0.09 18.63
C LEU A 7 19.58 -0.95 18.69
N VAL A 8 18.54 -0.82 17.86
CA VAL A 8 17.46 -1.83 17.77
C VAL A 8 17.99 -3.17 17.28
N ARG A 9 18.82 -3.18 16.23
CA ARG A 9 19.42 -4.43 15.73
C ARG A 9 20.29 -5.12 16.78
N LEU A 10 21.12 -4.36 17.51
CA LEU A 10 21.95 -4.88 18.60
C LEU A 10 21.10 -5.40 19.77
N ALA A 11 20.03 -4.69 20.12
CA ALA A 11 19.10 -5.12 21.15
C ALA A 11 18.38 -6.42 20.77
N SER A 12 17.94 -6.56 19.51
CA SER A 12 17.32 -7.79 19.01
C SER A 12 18.29 -8.96 19.03
N ALA A 13 19.51 -8.78 18.53
CA ALA A 13 20.55 -9.81 18.56
C ALA A 13 20.92 -10.23 20.00
N TRP A 14 20.92 -9.26 20.94
CA TRP A 14 21.11 -9.57 22.36
C TRP A 14 19.97 -10.38 22.95
N LYS A 15 18.70 -10.01 22.68
CA LYS A 15 17.52 -10.76 23.16
C LYS A 15 17.49 -12.18 22.60
N GLU A 16 17.94 -12.37 21.37
CA GLU A 16 18.06 -13.68 20.73
C GLU A 16 19.17 -14.54 21.36
N ALA A 17 20.35 -13.96 21.61
CA ALA A 17 21.47 -14.65 22.23
C ALA A 17 21.28 -14.90 23.74
N PHE A 18 20.55 -14.02 24.44
CA PHE A 18 20.37 -14.06 25.90
C PHE A 18 18.90 -13.83 26.31
N PRO A 19 17.98 -14.80 26.06
CA PRO A 19 16.54 -14.59 26.20
C PRO A 19 16.04 -14.29 27.62
N ARG A 20 16.80 -14.73 28.64
CA ARG A 20 16.44 -14.57 30.06
C ARG A 20 17.19 -13.44 30.75
N THR A 21 18.03 -12.71 30.02
CA THR A 21 18.90 -11.68 30.58
C THR A 21 18.36 -10.30 30.20
N THR A 22 18.30 -9.39 31.17
CA THR A 22 17.86 -8.02 30.92
C THR A 22 18.80 -7.30 29.96
N LEU A 23 18.25 -6.38 29.17
CA LEU A 23 19.04 -5.58 28.25
C LEU A 23 20.07 -4.71 29.00
N PRO A 24 21.33 -4.63 28.54
CA PRO A 24 22.33 -3.70 29.05
C PRO A 24 21.82 -2.26 29.02
N ALA A 25 22.18 -1.45 30.02
CA ALA A 25 21.68 -0.08 30.17
C ALA A 25 21.90 0.80 28.92
N GLY A 26 23.02 0.62 28.22
CA GLY A 26 23.32 1.33 26.97
C GLY A 26 22.40 0.99 25.79
N LEU A 27 21.77 -0.20 25.82
CA LEU A 27 20.86 -0.69 24.78
C LEU A 27 19.38 -0.42 25.11
N ARG A 28 19.02 -0.05 26.34
CA ARG A 28 17.63 0.28 26.72
C ARG A 28 17.03 1.43 25.89
N LYS A 29 17.89 2.27 25.31
CA LYS A 29 17.48 3.31 24.33
C LYS A 29 16.85 2.73 23.06
N ALA A 30 17.05 1.44 22.78
CA ALA A 30 16.37 0.74 21.70
C ALA A 30 14.86 0.63 21.93
N ASP A 31 14.43 0.36 23.18
CA ASP A 31 13.00 0.24 23.50
C ASP A 31 12.30 1.60 23.34
N ILE A 32 12.94 2.70 23.79
CA ILE A 32 12.46 4.08 23.57
C ILE A 32 12.37 4.40 22.07
N TYR A 33 13.36 3.96 21.29
CA TYR A 33 13.36 4.20 19.84
C TYR A 33 12.30 3.36 19.10
N GLU A 34 12.02 2.14 19.56
CA GLU A 34 10.88 1.36 19.07
C GLU A 34 9.55 2.01 19.42
N GLU A 35 9.38 2.46 20.66
CA GLU A 35 8.19 3.18 21.11
C GLU A 35 7.98 4.46 20.30
N PHE A 36 9.04 5.23 20.06
CA PHE A 36 9.02 6.38 19.17
C PHE A 36 8.63 6.00 17.73
N LYS A 37 9.16 4.89 17.18
CA LYS A 37 8.77 4.41 15.84
C LYS A 37 7.29 4.05 15.78
N ARG A 38 6.76 3.36 16.81
CA ARG A 38 5.34 3.01 16.92
C ARG A 38 4.48 4.27 16.99
N ALA A 39 4.77 5.18 17.94
CA ALA A 39 4.07 6.44 18.10
C ALA A 39 4.08 7.29 16.82
N ARG A 40 5.25 7.40 16.17
CA ARG A 40 5.38 8.10 14.88
C ARG A 40 4.53 7.47 13.79
N SER A 41 4.48 6.13 13.71
CA SER A 41 3.66 5.44 12.72
C SER A 41 2.15 5.58 12.96
N THR A 42 1.74 5.86 14.19
CA THR A 42 0.34 6.15 14.54
C THR A 42 -0.03 7.58 14.13
N VAL A 43 0.86 8.54 14.35
CA VAL A 43 0.61 9.97 14.04
C VAL A 43 0.79 10.27 12.55
N ASN A 44 1.73 9.60 11.89
CA ASN A 44 1.98 9.72 10.46
C ASN A 44 2.17 8.31 9.89
N PRO A 45 1.09 7.65 9.43
CA PRO A 45 1.16 6.30 8.88
C PRO A 45 2.02 6.17 7.61
N GLY A 46 2.47 7.30 7.04
CA GLY A 46 3.15 7.39 5.78
C GLY A 46 2.17 7.49 4.61
N VAL A 47 2.71 7.52 3.40
CA VAL A 47 1.92 7.53 2.17
C VAL A 47 1.17 6.20 2.05
N PRO A 48 -0.17 6.22 1.91
CA PRO A 48 -0.95 5.02 1.64
C PRO A 48 -0.44 4.31 0.39
N HIS A 49 -0.15 3.02 0.51
CA HIS A 49 0.38 2.22 -0.57
C HIS A 49 -0.11 0.77 -0.52
N ILE A 50 -0.24 0.17 -1.69
CA ILE A 50 -0.58 -1.22 -1.94
C ILE A 50 0.49 -1.81 -2.86
N ALA A 51 1.09 -2.93 -2.44
CA ALA A 51 1.86 -3.82 -3.30
C ALA A 51 0.93 -4.94 -3.78
N ALA A 52 0.39 -4.80 -4.98
CA ALA A 52 -0.52 -5.77 -5.60
C ALA A 52 0.25 -6.76 -6.49
N ASP A 53 -0.22 -8.01 -6.61
CA ASP A 53 0.38 -8.96 -7.55
C ASP A 53 0.21 -8.46 -9.00
N ALA A 54 1.33 -8.28 -9.69
CA ALA A 54 1.38 -7.67 -11.01
C ALA A 54 0.66 -8.51 -12.08
N LYS A 55 0.70 -9.84 -11.98
CA LYS A 55 0.07 -10.74 -12.95
C LYS A 55 -1.45 -10.71 -12.78
N PHE A 56 -1.93 -10.78 -11.54
CA PHE A 56 -3.36 -10.70 -11.24
C PHE A 56 -3.92 -9.32 -11.59
N LEU A 57 -3.21 -8.26 -11.23
CA LEU A 57 -3.62 -6.90 -11.57
C LEU A 57 -3.78 -6.73 -13.09
N ARG A 58 -2.79 -7.19 -13.87
CA ARG A 58 -2.87 -7.17 -15.34
C ARG A 58 -4.06 -7.96 -15.88
N PHE A 59 -4.35 -9.13 -15.31
CA PHE A 59 -5.49 -9.94 -15.71
C PHE A 59 -6.82 -9.22 -15.46
N ILE A 60 -6.98 -8.63 -14.28
CA ILE A 60 -8.16 -7.87 -13.88
C ILE A 60 -8.37 -6.68 -14.82
N VAL A 61 -7.31 -5.91 -15.08
CA VAL A 61 -7.29 -4.77 -16.00
C VAL A 61 -7.72 -5.16 -17.41
N ARG A 62 -7.16 -6.26 -17.93
CA ARG A 62 -7.57 -6.79 -19.25
C ARG A 62 -9.04 -7.18 -19.25
N ARG A 63 -9.51 -7.89 -18.23
CA ARG A 63 -10.92 -8.28 -18.09
C ARG A 63 -11.85 -7.07 -18.01
N MET A 64 -11.46 -6.01 -17.29
CA MET A 64 -12.20 -4.74 -17.23
C MET A 64 -12.32 -4.12 -18.62
N ARG A 65 -11.22 -4.05 -19.38
CA ARG A 65 -11.21 -3.51 -20.75
C ARG A 65 -12.14 -4.28 -21.68
N ASP A 66 -12.13 -5.60 -21.59
CA ASP A 66 -12.91 -6.45 -22.50
C ASP A 66 -14.42 -6.37 -22.22
N ARG A 67 -14.80 -6.20 -20.94
CA ARG A 67 -16.20 -6.12 -20.50
C ARG A 67 -16.79 -4.73 -20.62
N LEU A 68 -16.04 -3.71 -20.22
CA LEU A 68 -16.50 -2.32 -20.19
C LEU A 68 -16.20 -1.66 -21.53
N LYS A 69 -16.99 -2.00 -22.55
CA LYS A 69 -16.98 -1.31 -23.86
C LYS A 69 -17.67 0.07 -23.81
N SER A 70 -17.81 0.66 -22.62
CA SER A 70 -18.61 1.86 -22.41
C SER A 70 -17.84 3.11 -22.83
N THR A 71 -18.52 4.00 -23.54
CA THR A 71 -18.05 5.33 -23.96
C THR A 71 -18.23 6.40 -22.87
N ALA A 72 -18.90 6.08 -21.75
CA ALA A 72 -19.09 7.01 -20.64
C ALA A 72 -17.91 6.99 -19.65
N PRO A 73 -17.62 8.10 -18.94
CA PRO A 73 -16.62 8.12 -17.88
C PRO A 73 -17.06 7.19 -16.74
N VAL A 74 -16.29 6.12 -16.54
CA VAL A 74 -16.55 5.12 -15.50
C VAL A 74 -15.56 5.34 -14.37
N ARG A 75 -16.06 5.56 -13.15
CA ARG A 75 -15.22 5.63 -11.94
C ARG A 75 -14.94 4.23 -11.40
N VAL A 76 -13.69 4.03 -10.98
CA VAL A 76 -13.20 2.82 -10.33
C VAL A 76 -12.85 3.16 -8.90
N ALA A 77 -13.36 2.38 -7.94
CA ALA A 77 -12.97 2.50 -6.56
C ALA A 77 -11.96 1.41 -6.16
N ILE A 78 -10.91 1.79 -5.45
CA ILE A 78 -9.81 0.93 -5.01
C ILE A 78 -9.75 0.94 -3.47
N ALA A 79 -9.74 -0.23 -2.86
CA ALA A 79 -9.55 -0.40 -1.42
C ALA A 79 -8.60 -1.57 -1.12
N LEU A 80 -8.14 -1.67 0.12
CA LEU A 80 -7.45 -2.85 0.64
C LEU A 80 -8.32 -3.49 1.72
N VAL A 81 -8.78 -4.71 1.48
CA VAL A 81 -9.66 -5.46 2.39
C VAL A 81 -9.07 -6.85 2.58
N SER A 82 -8.83 -7.26 3.83
CA SER A 82 -8.39 -8.61 4.18
C SER A 82 -7.17 -9.12 3.39
N GLY A 83 -6.18 -8.26 3.14
CA GLY A 83 -4.99 -8.63 2.36
C GLY A 83 -5.23 -8.80 0.86
N GLN A 84 -6.29 -8.17 0.34
CA GLN A 84 -6.60 -8.13 -1.08
C GLN A 84 -6.94 -6.70 -1.48
N MET A 85 -6.41 -6.28 -2.63
CA MET A 85 -6.86 -5.06 -3.25
C MET A 85 -8.19 -5.32 -3.95
N GLU A 86 -9.20 -4.58 -3.51
CA GLU A 86 -10.54 -4.61 -4.07
C GLU A 86 -10.67 -3.50 -5.12
N ILE A 87 -11.12 -3.86 -6.31
CA ILE A 87 -11.39 -2.96 -7.43
C ILE A 87 -12.89 -3.03 -7.73
N ARG A 88 -13.62 -1.93 -7.50
CA ARG A 88 -15.07 -1.83 -7.75
C ARG A 88 -15.32 -0.99 -8.99
N VAL A 89 -16.12 -1.52 -9.92
CA VAL A 89 -16.47 -0.81 -11.15
C VAL A 89 -17.87 -1.24 -11.62
N GLY A 90 -18.79 -0.28 -11.78
CA GLY A 90 -20.12 -0.56 -12.34
C GLY A 90 -20.93 -1.65 -11.61
N GLY A 91 -20.76 -1.80 -10.29
CA GLY A 91 -21.41 -2.86 -9.50
C GLY A 91 -20.66 -4.20 -9.48
N GLU A 92 -19.62 -4.37 -10.29
CA GLU A 92 -18.71 -5.52 -10.20
C GLU A 92 -17.59 -5.25 -9.18
N VAL A 93 -17.19 -6.30 -8.46
CA VAL A 93 -16.06 -6.29 -7.53
C VAL A 93 -15.05 -7.34 -7.96
N MET A 94 -13.79 -6.92 -8.10
CA MET A 94 -12.67 -7.78 -8.46
C MET A 94 -11.58 -7.69 -7.38
N TYR A 95 -10.96 -8.82 -7.08
CA TYR A 95 -9.96 -8.92 -6.04
C TYR A 95 -8.59 -9.27 -6.62
N CYS A 96 -7.57 -8.52 -6.21
CA CYS A 96 -6.17 -8.78 -6.53
C CYS A 96 -5.42 -9.09 -5.23
N PRO A 97 -4.63 -10.17 -5.14
CA PRO A 97 -3.76 -10.40 -3.99
C PRO A 97 -2.86 -9.19 -3.76
N ALA A 98 -2.86 -8.64 -2.54
CA ALA A 98 -2.10 -7.44 -2.26
C ALA A 98 -1.73 -7.28 -0.78
N SER A 99 -0.73 -6.45 -0.50
CA SER A 99 -0.33 -6.12 0.87
C SER A 99 0.05 -4.65 0.95
N GLY A 100 0.10 -4.08 2.16
CA GLY A 100 0.49 -2.68 2.34
C GLY A 100 -0.38 -1.97 3.37
N LYS A 101 -0.42 -0.65 3.28
CA LYS A 101 -1.20 0.24 4.14
C LYS A 101 -2.07 1.13 3.28
N TRP A 102 -3.38 0.92 3.32
CA TRP A 102 -4.34 1.71 2.55
C TRP A 102 -5.53 2.06 3.44
N PHE A 103 -6.07 3.26 3.28
CA PHE A 103 -7.10 3.77 4.18
C PHE A 103 -8.32 4.19 3.39
N GLY A 104 -9.40 3.41 3.47
CA GLY A 104 -10.66 3.71 2.79
C GLY A 104 -10.66 3.37 1.29
N LEU A 105 -11.56 4.05 0.56
CA LEU A 105 -11.81 3.84 -0.86
C LEU A 105 -11.26 5.03 -1.65
N ALA A 106 -10.34 4.78 -2.58
CA ALA A 106 -9.88 5.80 -3.53
C ALA A 106 -10.62 5.64 -4.86
N SER A 107 -11.12 6.72 -5.41
CA SER A 107 -11.80 6.78 -6.70
C SER A 107 -10.89 7.38 -7.78
N VAL A 108 -10.82 6.70 -8.91
CA VAL A 108 -10.03 7.10 -10.09
C VAL A 108 -10.88 6.90 -11.35
N ASP A 109 -10.60 7.67 -12.41
CA ASP A 109 -11.22 7.38 -13.69
C ASP A 109 -10.67 6.07 -14.30
N LEU A 110 -11.54 5.24 -14.87
CA LEU A 110 -11.13 3.98 -15.49
C LEU A 110 -10.15 4.23 -16.65
N ALA A 111 -10.40 5.23 -17.51
CA ALA A 111 -9.53 5.50 -18.65
C ALA A 111 -8.13 5.89 -18.18
N ASP A 112 -8.05 6.75 -17.16
CA ASP A 112 -6.80 7.16 -16.53
C ASP A 112 -6.06 5.97 -15.90
N LEU A 113 -6.77 5.16 -15.11
CA LEU A 113 -6.21 3.95 -14.50
C LEU A 113 -5.64 2.99 -15.56
N MET A 114 -6.39 2.77 -16.63
CA MET A 114 -6.00 1.88 -17.72
C MET A 114 -4.84 2.45 -18.55
N ALA A 115 -4.65 3.78 -18.57
CA ALA A 115 -3.56 4.46 -19.25
C ALA A 115 -2.24 4.33 -18.48
N ILE A 116 -2.28 4.39 -17.14
CA ILE A 116 -1.06 4.30 -16.31
C ILE A 116 -0.64 2.90 -15.96
N ILE A 117 -1.54 1.91 -16.03
CA ILE A 117 -1.16 0.53 -15.76
C ILE A 117 -0.23 0.03 -16.86
N PRO A 118 1.03 -0.31 -16.53
CA PRO A 118 2.01 -0.66 -17.52
C PRO A 118 1.63 -1.98 -18.21
N ARG A 119 1.92 -2.06 -19.52
CA ARG A 119 1.67 -3.29 -20.31
C ARG A 119 2.48 -4.48 -19.81
N ARG A 120 3.63 -4.21 -19.19
CA ARG A 120 4.53 -5.18 -18.56
C ARG A 120 5.02 -4.56 -17.26
N PHE A 121 4.83 -5.26 -16.15
CA PHE A 121 5.42 -4.89 -14.87
C PHE A 121 6.86 -5.40 -14.81
N ASN A 122 7.76 -4.58 -14.27
CA ASN A 122 9.17 -4.95 -14.12
C ASN A 122 9.38 -5.91 -12.95
N TYR A 123 8.45 -5.89 -11.98
CA TYR A 123 8.53 -6.67 -10.76
C TYR A 123 7.34 -7.61 -10.60
N ARG A 124 7.45 -8.54 -9.64
CA ARG A 124 6.34 -9.46 -9.29
C ARG A 124 5.15 -8.73 -8.65
N SER A 125 5.42 -7.59 -8.01
CA SER A 125 4.41 -6.73 -7.40
C SER A 125 4.39 -5.35 -8.06
N ALA A 126 3.20 -4.82 -8.27
CA ALA A 126 2.96 -3.45 -8.68
C ALA A 126 2.72 -2.60 -7.42
N THR A 127 3.54 -1.57 -7.23
CA THR A 127 3.32 -0.59 -6.16
C THR A 127 2.33 0.46 -6.63
N ILE A 128 1.28 0.65 -5.85
CA ILE A 128 0.21 1.62 -6.03
C ILE A 128 0.24 2.53 -4.81
N GLU A 129 0.38 3.84 -5.01
CA GLU A 129 0.45 4.83 -3.92
C GLU A 129 -0.66 5.86 -4.10
N PHE A 130 -1.19 6.38 -3.00
CA PHE A 130 -2.09 7.53 -3.01
C PHE A 130 -1.39 8.70 -2.31
N ASP A 131 -1.11 9.75 -3.05
CA ASP A 131 -0.35 10.89 -2.57
C ASP A 131 -0.93 12.18 -3.14
N ASP A 132 -1.32 13.10 -2.26
CA ASP A 132 -1.83 14.45 -2.59
C ASP A 132 -2.88 14.49 -3.73
N GLY A 133 -3.93 13.67 -3.62
CA GLY A 133 -4.99 13.62 -4.64
C GLY A 133 -4.57 12.95 -5.95
N SER A 134 -3.48 12.17 -5.93
CA SER A 134 -3.02 11.39 -7.07
C SER A 134 -2.84 9.92 -6.72
N LEU A 135 -3.21 9.06 -7.66
CA LEU A 135 -2.90 7.63 -7.65
C LEU A 135 -1.65 7.41 -8.49
N LYS A 136 -0.59 6.86 -7.91
CA LYS A 136 0.68 6.56 -8.57
C LYS A 136 0.84 5.05 -8.75
N ILE A 137 1.16 4.59 -9.95
CA ILE A 137 1.49 3.18 -10.25
C ILE A 137 2.85 3.14 -10.96
N GLU A 138 3.83 2.46 -10.35
CA GLU A 138 5.22 2.39 -10.84
C GLU A 138 5.80 3.76 -11.27
N GLY A 139 5.44 4.83 -10.55
CA GLY A 139 5.92 6.19 -10.81
C GLY A 139 5.08 7.02 -11.78
N THR A 140 4.05 6.45 -12.41
CA THR A 140 3.11 7.21 -13.26
C THR A 140 1.88 7.60 -12.44
N ALA A 141 1.49 8.88 -12.47
CA ALA A 141 0.43 9.44 -11.63
C ALA A 141 -0.83 9.81 -12.43
N VAL A 142 -2.00 9.63 -11.82
CA VAL A 142 -3.30 10.14 -12.30
C VAL A 142 -4.07 10.79 -11.16
N ALA A 143 -5.03 11.65 -11.50
CA ALA A 143 -5.90 12.26 -10.50
C ALA A 143 -6.80 11.20 -9.83
N ALA A 144 -6.87 11.25 -8.51
CA ALA A 144 -7.72 10.37 -7.71
C ALA A 144 -8.22 11.10 -6.46
N HIS A 145 -9.32 10.65 -5.88
CA HIS A 145 -9.89 11.25 -4.68
C HIS A 145 -10.32 10.18 -3.69
N TRP A 146 -10.19 10.45 -2.40
CA TRP A 146 -10.79 9.61 -1.37
C TRP A 146 -12.31 9.73 -1.43
N ILE A 147 -13.00 8.60 -1.41
CA ILE A 147 -14.42 8.53 -1.14
C ILE A 147 -14.53 8.54 0.38
N GLU A 148 -15.03 9.65 0.93
CA GLU A 148 -15.38 9.70 2.34
C GLU A 148 -16.48 8.66 2.60
N CYS A 149 -16.20 7.73 3.51
CA CYS A 149 -17.27 6.90 4.05
C CYS A 149 -18.19 7.82 4.84
N ALA A 150 -19.41 8.05 4.36
CA ALA A 150 -20.45 8.67 5.17
C ALA A 150 -20.57 7.85 6.46
N ALA A 151 -20.27 8.49 7.59
CA ALA A 151 -20.37 7.93 8.93
C ALA A 151 -21.84 7.66 9.31
#